data_AF-A0A418M573-F1
#
_entry.id   AF-A0A418M573-F1
#
_cell.length_a   1.000
_cell.length_b   1.000
_cell.length_c   1.000
_cell.angle_alpha   90.00
_cell.angle_beta   90.00
_cell.angle_gamma   90.00
#
_symmetry.space_group_name_H-M   'P 1'
#
loop_
_entity.id
_entity.type
_entity.pdbx_description
1 polymer ?
#
loop_
_entity_poly.entity_id
_entity_poly.type
_entity_poly.pdbx_seq_one_letter_code
_entity_poly.pdbx_strand_id
1 'polypeptide(L)'
;MNSLEMFHSIRAITLMTKLALFEKKYHEVFVLMTERTDRIERWAQREDSGDSNLICQLVLETKELEQEIERQTSEIAQTLKSYAEMIPARRAYAQAQAQASLVAL
;
A
#
# COMPACT_ATOMS: atom_id res chain seq x y z
N MET A 1 19.28 19.40 -13.53
CA MET A 1 18.44 18.20 -13.73
C MET A 1 17.33 18.58 -14.69
N ASN A 2 17.21 17.96 -15.87
CA ASN A 2 16.18 18.28 -16.88
C ASN A 2 14.87 17.47 -16.64
N SER A 3 13.78 17.78 -17.36
CA SER A 3 12.49 17.08 -17.22
C SER A 3 12.53 15.56 -17.43
N LEU A 4 13.41 15.06 -18.30
CA LEU A 4 13.57 13.62 -18.51
C LEU A 4 14.24 12.94 -17.30
N GLU A 5 15.27 13.57 -16.73
CA GLU A 5 15.93 13.10 -15.51
C GLU A 5 15.00 13.13 -14.31
N MET A 6 14.17 14.18 -14.17
CA MET A 6 13.12 14.25 -13.15
C MET A 6 12.11 13.11 -13.31
N PHE A 7 11.64 12.87 -14.54
CA PHE A 7 10.72 11.78 -14.85
C PHE A 7 11.29 10.42 -14.46
N HIS A 8 12.51 10.09 -14.90
CA HIS A 8 13.15 8.81 -14.55
C HIS A 8 13.39 8.65 -13.06
N SER A 9 13.72 9.75 -12.38
CA SER A 9 13.88 9.80 -10.93
C SER A 9 12.58 9.47 -10.18
N ILE A 10 11.44 10.03 -10.61
CA ILE A 10 10.12 9.73 -10.01
C ILE A 10 9.72 8.29 -10.34
N ARG A 11 9.91 7.85 -11.58
CA ARG A 11 9.61 6.49 -12.04
C ARG A 11 10.42 5.42 -11.29
N ALA A 12 11.69 5.68 -11.00
CA ALA A 12 12.51 4.80 -10.18
C ALA A 12 11.92 4.62 -8.78
N ILE A 13 11.43 5.71 -8.16
CA ILE A 13 10.72 5.61 -6.88
C ILE A 13 9.42 4.81 -7.03
N THR A 14 8.61 5.07 -8.08
CA THR A 14 7.39 4.29 -8.35
C THR A 14 7.69 2.78 -8.39
N LEU A 15 8.76 2.36 -9.06
CA LEU A 15 9.16 0.96 -9.14
C LEU A 15 9.60 0.39 -7.79
N MET A 16 10.40 1.14 -7.03
CA MET A 16 10.78 0.75 -5.66
C MET A 16 9.54 0.62 -4.76
N THR A 17 8.57 1.53 -4.87
CA THR A 17 7.31 1.47 -4.12
C THR A 17 6.51 0.22 -4.48
N LYS A 18 6.39 -0.11 -5.78
CA LYS A 18 5.72 -1.33 -6.24
C LYS A 18 6.42 -2.59 -5.68
N LEU A 19 7.75 -2.62 -5.65
CA LEU A 19 8.51 -3.72 -5.07
C LEU A 19 8.28 -3.85 -3.55
N ALA A 20 8.38 -2.74 -2.81
CA ALA A 20 8.14 -2.73 -1.37
C ALA A 20 6.71 -3.16 -1.02
N LEU A 21 5.73 -2.78 -1.86
CA LEU A 21 4.34 -3.19 -1.72
C LEU A 21 4.16 -4.69 -1.97
N PHE A 22 4.82 -5.25 -2.99
CA PHE A 22 4.85 -6.69 -3.23
C PHE A 22 5.48 -7.46 -2.06
N GLU A 23 6.55 -6.93 -1.48
CA GLU A 23 7.24 -7.51 -0.32
C GLU A 23 6.52 -7.24 1.02
N LYS A 24 5.36 -6.57 1.01
CA LYS A 24 4.58 -6.18 2.20
C LYS A 24 5.37 -5.32 3.19
N LYS A 25 6.39 -4.60 2.73
CA LYS A 25 7.17 -3.65 3.52
C LYS A 25 6.46 -2.30 3.59
N TYR A 26 5.30 -2.26 4.24
CA TYR A 26 4.41 -1.08 4.23
C TYR A 26 5.04 0.20 4.80
N HIS A 27 5.97 0.06 5.74
CA HIS A 27 6.74 1.20 6.24
C HIS A 27 7.61 1.82 5.13
N GLU A 28 8.26 0.98 4.32
CA GLU A 28 9.08 1.42 3.18
C GLU A 28 8.20 2.03 2.08
N VAL A 29 7.03 1.44 1.81
CA VAL A 29 6.02 2.02 0.90
C VAL A 29 5.66 3.44 1.31
N PHE A 30 5.42 3.69 2.60
CA PHE A 30 5.11 5.03 3.10
C PHE A 30 6.25 6.03 2.85
N VAL A 31 7.48 5.66 3.21
CA VAL A 31 8.66 6.52 3.01
C VAL A 31 8.87 6.85 1.53
N LEU A 32 8.78 5.84 0.66
CA LEU A 32 8.95 6.01 -0.78
C LEU A 32 7.83 6.86 -1.40
N MET A 33 6.59 6.72 -0.93
CA MET A 33 5.48 7.56 -1.40
C MET A 33 5.67 9.03 -1.02
N THR A 34 6.14 9.33 0.19
CA THR A 34 6.47 10.71 0.59
C THR A 34 7.56 11.30 -0.31
N GLU A 35 8.67 10.59 -0.51
CA GLU A 35 9.76 11.04 -1.38
C GLU A 35 9.28 11.22 -2.84
N ARG A 36 8.38 10.35 -3.32
CA ARG A 36 7.79 10.45 -4.65
C ARG A 36 6.97 11.73 -4.80
N THR A 37 6.10 12.02 -3.84
CA THR A 37 5.26 13.23 -3.83
C THR A 37 6.13 14.49 -3.82
N ASP A 38 7.14 14.54 -2.95
CA ASP A 38 8.09 15.65 -2.90
C ASP A 38 8.78 15.91 -4.24
N ARG A 39 9.18 14.85 -4.96
CA ARG A 39 9.81 15.00 -6.28
C ARG A 39 8.83 15.45 -7.35
N ILE A 40 7.58 14.99 -7.31
CA ILE A 40 6.53 15.44 -8.22
C ILE A 40 6.25 16.92 -8.00
N GLU A 41 6.11 17.37 -6.75
CA GLU A 41 5.90 18.78 -6.41
C GLU A 41 7.04 19.66 -6.89
N ARG A 42 8.29 19.26 -6.65
CA ARG A 42 9.48 19.97 -7.15
C ARG A 42 9.54 20.00 -8.67
N TRP A 43 9.04 18.98 -9.36
CA TRP A 43 9.00 18.97 -10.82
C TRP A 43 7.92 19.91 -11.34
N ALA A 44 6.72 19.87 -10.77
CA ALA A 44 5.58 20.70 -11.17
C ALA A 44 5.85 22.21 -10.99
N GLN A 45 6.69 22.59 -10.03
CA GLN A 45 7.09 23.99 -9.80
C GLN A 45 8.08 24.54 -10.84
N ARG A 46 8.60 23.72 -11.76
CA ARG A 46 9.60 24.15 -12.74
C ARG A 46 8.98 24.58 -14.06
N GLU A 47 9.59 25.58 -14.69
CA GLU A 47 9.20 26.07 -16.02
C GLU A 47 9.36 25.03 -17.14
N ASP A 48 10.26 24.05 -16.96
CA ASP A 48 10.52 22.98 -17.95
C ASP A 48 9.59 21.76 -17.81
N SER A 49 8.64 21.78 -16.86
CA SER A 49 7.70 20.68 -16.59
C SER A 49 6.74 20.35 -17.74
N GLY A 50 6.72 21.14 -18.81
CA GLY A 50 5.74 21.09 -19.90
C GLY A 50 5.79 19.90 -20.86
N ASP A 51 6.56 18.83 -20.61
CA ASP A 51 6.49 17.63 -21.44
C ASP A 51 5.22 16.82 -21.12
N SER A 52 4.15 17.17 -21.84
CA SER A 52 2.81 16.58 -21.71
C SER A 52 2.82 15.04 -21.79
N ASN A 53 3.73 14.44 -22.56
CA ASN A 53 3.81 12.99 -22.67
C ASN A 53 4.33 12.34 -21.38
N LEU A 54 5.37 12.93 -20.78
CA LEU A 54 5.94 12.43 -19.52
C LEU A 54 4.96 12.60 -18.36
N ILE A 55 4.24 13.73 -18.31
CA ILE A 55 3.18 13.94 -17.33
C ILE A 55 2.07 12.90 -17.51
N CYS A 56 1.60 12.67 -18.74
CA CYS A 56 0.57 11.66 -19.01
C CYS A 56 0.99 10.27 -18.53
N GLN A 57 2.24 9.85 -18.81
CA GLN A 57 2.77 8.58 -18.33
C GLN A 57 2.81 8.51 -16.80
N LEU A 58 3.26 9.59 -16.15
CA LEU A 58 3.33 9.65 -14.69
C LEU A 58 1.93 9.52 -14.05
N VAL A 59 0.92 10.14 -14.64
CA VAL A 59 -0.47 10.05 -14.18
C VAL A 59 -0.99 8.63 -14.31
N LEU A 60 -0.73 7.96 -15.44
CA LEU A 60 -1.11 6.56 -15.63
C LEU A 60 -0.44 5.64 -14.60
N GLU A 61 0.87 5.78 -14.41
CA GLU A 61 1.61 5.00 -13.40
C GLU A 61 1.12 5.25 -11.97
N THR A 62 0.69 6.48 -11.66
CA THR A 62 0.12 6.83 -10.35
C THR A 62 -1.20 6.10 -10.14
N LYS A 63 -2.09 6.12 -11.14
CA LYS A 63 -3.39 5.42 -11.07
C LYS A 63 -3.22 3.91 -10.89
N GLU A 64 -2.28 3.29 -11.60
CA GLU A 64 -1.97 1.87 -11.42
C GLU A 64 -1.49 1.56 -10.00
N LEU A 65 -0.65 2.43 -9.43
CA LEU A 65 -0.13 2.26 -8.08
C LEU A 65 -1.25 2.42 -7.03
N GLU A 66 -2.13 3.40 -7.21
CA GLU A 66 -3.31 3.61 -6.36
C GLU A 66 -4.22 2.37 -6.36
N GLN A 67 -4.53 1.83 -7.55
CA GLN A 67 -5.34 0.61 -7.68
C GLN A 67 -4.71 -0.59 -6.97
N GLU A 68 -3.40 -0.75 -7.06
CA GLU A 68 -2.71 -1.86 -6.38
C GLU A 68 -2.72 -1.69 -4.85
N ILE A 69 -2.55 -0.47 -4.35
CA ILE A 69 -2.66 -0.17 -2.91
C ILE A 69 -4.08 -0.43 -2.42
N GLU A 70 -5.10 0.02 -3.15
CA GLU A 70 -6.52 -0.21 -2.82
C GLU A 70 -6.85 -1.71 -2.81
N ARG A 71 -6.34 -2.46 -3.78
CA ARG A 71 -6.50 -3.92 -3.84
C ARG A 71 -5.92 -4.59 -2.59
N GLN A 72 -4.66 -4.31 -2.24
CA GLN A 72 -4.02 -4.93 -1.08
C GLN A 72 -4.65 -4.52 0.26
N THR A 73 -5.02 -3.24 0.41
CA THR A 73 -5.69 -2.77 1.63
C THR A 73 -7.06 -3.42 1.80
N SER A 74 -7.79 -3.65 0.71
CA SER A 74 -9.04 -4.40 0.72
C SER A 74 -8.85 -5.86 1.15
N GLU A 75 -7.80 -6.53 0.67
CA GLU A 75 -7.46 -7.90 1.07
C GLU A 75 -7.13 -8.00 2.57
N ILE A 76 -6.36 -7.04 3.09
CA ILE A 76 -6.05 -6.95 4.52
C ILE A 76 -7.33 -6.73 5.32
N ALA A 77 -8.19 -5.80 4.89
CA ALA A 77 -9.45 -5.51 5.58
C ALA A 77 -10.38 -6.75 5.62
N GLN A 78 -10.48 -7.49 4.51
CA GLN A 78 -11.25 -8.72 4.45
C GLN A 78 -10.69 -9.80 5.38
N THR A 79 -9.36 -9.93 5.41
CA THR A 79 -8.66 -10.86 6.30
C THR A 79 -8.92 -10.53 7.77
N LEU A 80 -8.81 -9.25 8.14
CA LEU A 80 -9.10 -8.78 9.50
C LEU A 80 -10.55 -9.00 9.89
N LYS A 81 -11.50 -8.77 8.97
CA LYS A 81 -12.92 -9.04 9.19
C LYS A 81 -13.16 -10.52 9.48
N SER A 82 -12.57 -11.41 8.68
CA SER A 82 -12.65 -12.86 8.91
C SER A 82 -12.10 -13.26 10.28
N TYR A 83 -10.94 -12.73 10.66
CA TYR A 83 -10.39 -12.99 12.00
C TYR A 83 -11.30 -12.48 13.12
N ALA A 84 -11.88 -11.30 12.98
CA ALA A 84 -12.80 -10.74 13.97
C ALA A 84 -14.05 -11.62 14.15
N GLU A 85 -14.60 -12.17 13.06
CA GLU A 85 -15.75 -13.09 13.07
C GLU A 85 -15.43 -14.43 13.75
N MET A 86 -14.15 -14.88 13.74
CA MET A 86 -13.74 -16.10 14.43
C MET A 86 -13.58 -15.95 15.94
N ILE A 87 -13.39 -14.73 16.47
CA ILE A 87 -13.14 -14.50 17.90
C ILE A 87 -14.28 -15.01 18.79
N PRO A 88 -15.57 -14.71 18.52
CA PRO A 88 -16.68 -15.23 19.31
C PRO A 88 -16.72 -16.77 19.34
N ALA A 89 -16.53 -17.42 18.19
CA ALA A 89 -16.51 -18.88 18.09
C ALA A 89 -15.36 -19.50 18.90
N ARG A 90 -14.16 -18.91 18.86
CA ARG A 90 -13.02 -19.35 19.68
C ARG A 90 -13.28 -19.16 21.18
N ARG A 91 -13.92 -18.07 21.58
CA ARG A 91 -14.31 -17.84 22.97
C ARG A 91 -15.35 -18.85 23.44
N ALA A 92 -16.38 -19.11 22.64
CA ALA A 92 -17.41 -20.10 22.95
C ALA A 92 -16.81 -21.51 23.05
N TYR A 93 -15.89 -21.89 22.16
CA TYR A 93 -15.18 -23.16 22.22
C TYR A 93 -14.36 -23.30 23.52
N ALA A 94 -13.59 -22.27 23.89
CA ALA A 94 -12.80 -22.28 25.12
C ALA A 94 -13.69 -22.38 26.39
N GLN A 95 -14.83 -21.68 26.39
CA GLN A 95 -15.81 -21.77 27.49
C GLN A 95 -16.45 -23.16 27.58
N ALA A 96 -16.86 -23.74 26.45
CA ALA A 96 -17.42 -25.08 26.41
C ALA A 96 -16.41 -26.14 26.88
N GLN A 97 -15.14 -26.00 26.48
CA GLN A 97 -14.06 -26.89 26.92
C GLN A 97 -13.83 -26.79 28.43
N ALA A 98 -13.78 -25.57 28.99
CA ALA A 98 -13.63 -25.36 30.42
C ALA A 98 -14.81 -25.94 31.24
N GLN A 99 -16.04 -25.79 30.75
CA GLN A 99 -17.24 -26.37 31.39
C GLN A 99 -17.23 -27.90 31.34
N ALA A 100 -16.87 -28.50 30.20
CA ALA A 100 -16.76 -29.94 30.06
C ALA A 100 -15.71 -30.53 31.03
N SER A 101 -14.56 -29.87 31.17
CA SER A 101 -13.54 -30.25 32.15
C SER A 101 -14.02 -30.12 33.60
N LEU A 102 -14.87 -29.14 33.91
CA LEU A 102 -15.41 -28.92 35.25
C LEU A 102 -16.51 -29.93 35.62
N VAL A 103 -17.26 -30.44 34.65
CA VAL A 103 -18.28 -31.51 34.83
C VAL A 103 -17.64 -32.90 34.90
N ALA A 104 -16.48 -33.10 34.28
CA ALA A 104 -15.76 -34.37 34.31
C ALA A 104 -14.98 -34.62 35.61
N LEU A 105 -14.80 -33.60 36.46
CA LEU A 105 -14.17 -33.65 37.79
C LEU A 105 -15.22 -33.89 38.89
#